data_AF-A0A3D2XFH5-F1
#
_entry.id   AF-A0A3D2XFH5-F1
#
_cell.length_a   1.000
_cell.length_b   1.000
_cell.length_c   1.000
_cell.angle_alpha   90.00
_cell.angle_beta   90.00
_cell.angle_gamma   90.00
#
_symmetry.space_group_name_H-M   'P 1'
#
loop_
_entity.id
_entity.type
_entity.pdbx_description
1 polymer ?
#
loop_
_entity_poly.entity_id
_entity_poly.type
_entity_poly.pdbx_seq_one_letter_code
_entity_poly.pdbx_strand_id
1 'polypeptide(L)'
;MYNDRSIPDQLDATMPEIFPESAPGSFTWNKESRKWVMTVFHNYQWDLNYTNPSVLVDMLDNILFYANLGVDILRIDAPAFIWKQLGTTCQNLPEAHTILRLIHECVEVAAPGM
;
A
#
# COMPACT_ATOMS: atom_id res chain seq x y z
N MET A 1 -1.78 0.76 12.02
CA MET A 1 -2.93 0.59 12.94
C MET A 1 -2.92 1.72 13.94
N TYR A 2 -4.09 2.20 14.34
CA TYR A 2 -4.23 3.37 15.21
C TYR A 2 -5.13 3.05 16.41
N ASN A 3 -4.79 3.59 17.58
CA ASN A 3 -5.54 3.38 18.83
C ASN A 3 -6.87 4.14 18.86
N ASP A 4 -6.88 5.30 18.21
CA ASP A 4 -7.98 6.25 18.18
C ASP A 4 -8.07 6.89 16.79
N ARG A 5 -8.99 7.84 16.63
CA ARG A 5 -9.26 8.54 15.38
C ARG A 5 -8.38 9.77 15.15
N SER A 6 -7.45 10.12 16.04
CA SER A 6 -6.66 11.36 15.92
C SER A 6 -5.85 11.46 14.62
N ILE A 7 -5.13 10.40 14.25
CA ILE A 7 -4.39 10.31 12.98
C ILE A 7 -5.31 9.94 11.81
N PRO A 8 -6.22 8.95 11.94
CA PRO A 8 -7.22 8.68 10.89
C PRO A 8 -7.98 9.92 10.41
N ASP A 9 -8.48 10.76 11.31
CA ASP A 9 -9.24 11.98 10.96
C ASP A 9 -8.37 13.00 10.22
N GLN A 10 -7.09 13.12 10.58
CA GLN A 10 -6.14 14.01 9.89
C GLN A 10 -5.81 13.53 8.48
N LEU A 11 -5.77 12.22 8.26
CA LEU A 11 -5.54 11.63 6.93
C LEU A 11 -6.81 11.72 6.07
N ASP A 12 -7.97 11.36 6.64
CA ASP A 12 -9.28 11.48 5.96
C ASP A 12 -9.57 12.94 5.54
N ALA A 13 -9.04 13.94 6.25
CA ALA A 13 -9.23 15.36 5.90
C ALA A 13 -8.61 15.76 4.53
N THR A 14 -7.59 15.03 4.07
CA THR A 14 -6.88 15.36 2.81
C THR A 14 -6.94 14.25 1.77
N MET A 15 -7.26 13.01 2.17
CA MET A 15 -7.37 11.87 1.26
C MET A 15 -8.73 11.85 0.55
N PRO A 16 -8.78 11.61 -0.76
CA PRO A 16 -10.05 11.43 -1.46
C PRO A 16 -10.64 10.04 -1.18
N GLU A 17 -11.97 9.95 -1.10
CA GLU A 17 -12.68 8.68 -0.99
C GLU A 17 -12.73 7.97 -2.34
N ILE A 18 -12.29 6.72 -2.38
CA ILE A 18 -12.27 5.91 -3.61
C ILE A 18 -13.61 5.19 -3.83
N PHE A 19 -14.23 4.69 -2.75
CA PHE A 19 -15.50 3.96 -2.80
C PHE A 19 -16.53 4.50 -1.80
N PRO A 20 -16.99 5.75 -1.95
CA PRO A 20 -17.87 6.40 -0.98
C PRO A 20 -19.18 5.63 -0.71
N GLU A 21 -19.71 4.94 -1.72
CA GLU A 21 -20.96 4.17 -1.60
C GLU A 21 -20.79 2.81 -0.89
N SER A 22 -19.61 2.18 -1.02
CA SER A 22 -19.38 0.82 -0.52
C SER A 22 -18.55 0.78 0.77
N ALA A 23 -17.60 1.69 0.92
CA ALA A 23 -16.67 1.78 2.04
C ALA A 23 -16.32 3.26 2.27
N PRO A 24 -17.15 4.00 3.02
CA PRO A 24 -16.93 5.43 3.26
C PRO A 24 -15.70 5.67 4.14
N GLY A 25 -14.90 6.67 3.76
CA GLY A 25 -13.64 7.02 4.40
C GLY A 25 -12.47 6.09 4.06
N SER A 26 -11.29 6.33 4.64
CA SER A 26 -10.07 5.52 4.39
C SER A 26 -9.69 4.60 5.54
N PHE A 27 -10.53 4.47 6.57
CA PHE A 27 -10.23 3.67 7.76
C PHE A 27 -11.43 2.88 8.27
N THR A 28 -11.18 1.61 8.60
CA THR A 28 -12.16 0.70 9.20
C THR A 28 -11.81 0.39 10.66
N TRP A 29 -12.79 0.29 11.54
CA TRP A 29 -12.58 -0.22 12.90
C TRP A 29 -12.55 -1.75 12.90
N ASN A 30 -11.44 -2.34 13.34
CA ASN A 30 -11.32 -3.77 13.55
C ASN A 30 -11.68 -4.12 15.01
N LYS A 31 -12.76 -4.91 15.18
CA LYS A 31 -13.29 -5.27 16.51
C LYS A 31 -12.35 -6.17 17.32
N GLU A 32 -11.62 -7.07 16.66
CA GLU A 32 -10.76 -8.06 17.31
C GLU A 32 -9.51 -7.42 17.91
N SER A 33 -8.81 -6.61 17.12
CA SER A 33 -7.64 -5.85 17.57
C SER A 33 -7.98 -4.62 18.40
N ARG A 34 -9.24 -4.15 18.33
CA ARG A 34 -9.70 -2.87 18.90
C ARG A 34 -8.84 -1.70 18.41
N LYS A 35 -8.63 -1.64 17.09
CA LYS A 35 -7.81 -0.63 16.42
C LYS A 35 -8.49 -0.15 15.15
N TRP A 36 -8.14 1.05 14.71
CA TRP A 36 -8.42 1.52 13.35
C TRP A 36 -7.34 1.03 12.40
N VAL A 37 -7.78 0.45 11.28
CA VAL A 37 -6.93 -0.04 10.18
C VAL A 37 -7.18 0.82 8.96
N MET A 38 -6.12 1.08 8.19
CA MET A 38 -6.25 1.82 6.93
C MET A 38 -6.77 0.88 5.86
N THR A 39 -7.84 1.30 5.20
CA THR A 39 -8.57 0.56 4.17
C THR A 39 -9.03 1.56 3.12
N VAL A 40 -8.13 1.98 2.22
CA VAL A 40 -8.42 3.00 1.20
C VAL A 40 -9.46 2.52 0.19
N PHE A 41 -9.53 1.21 -0.01
CA PHE A 41 -10.48 0.56 -0.92
C PHE A 41 -11.63 -0.08 -0.13
N HIS A 42 -11.79 -1.40 -0.18
CA HIS A 42 -12.80 -2.09 0.61
C HIS A 42 -12.31 -2.38 2.03
N ASN A 43 -13.24 -2.51 2.99
CA ASN A 43 -12.95 -2.78 4.40
C ASN A 43 -12.13 -4.07 4.67
N TYR A 44 -12.13 -5.02 3.73
CA TYR A 44 -11.35 -6.26 3.80
C TYR A 44 -9.96 -6.14 3.16
N GLN A 45 -9.66 -5.03 2.48
CA GLN A 45 -8.36 -4.75 1.86
C GLN A 45 -7.60 -3.79 2.76
N TRP A 46 -6.66 -4.32 3.53
CA TRP A 46 -5.85 -3.50 4.43
C TRP A 46 -4.61 -3.01 3.70
N ASP A 47 -4.38 -1.70 3.74
CA ASP A 47 -3.19 -1.10 3.14
C ASP A 47 -1.92 -1.58 3.87
N LEU A 48 -0.96 -2.11 3.09
CA LEU A 48 0.35 -2.49 3.59
C LEU A 48 1.17 -1.25 3.97
N ASN A 49 1.96 -1.36 5.04
CA ASN A 49 2.74 -0.24 5.55
C ASN A 49 4.19 -0.26 5.02
N TYR A 50 4.43 0.38 3.87
CA TYR A 50 5.76 0.48 3.25
C TYR A 50 6.76 1.37 4.01
N THR A 51 6.34 2.09 5.06
CA THR A 51 7.31 2.73 5.98
C THR A 51 8.10 1.70 6.80
N ASN A 52 7.59 0.47 6.91
CA ASN A 52 8.32 -0.66 7.47
C ASN A 52 9.09 -1.37 6.34
N PRO A 53 10.44 -1.36 6.34
CA PRO A 53 11.22 -1.99 5.27
C PRO A 53 10.99 -3.50 5.16
N SER A 54 10.58 -4.19 6.24
CA SER A 54 10.25 -5.62 6.17
C SER A 54 9.10 -5.90 5.19
N VAL A 55 8.13 -4.99 5.06
CA VAL A 55 7.03 -5.15 4.10
C VAL A 55 7.54 -5.13 2.67
N LEU A 56 8.52 -4.28 2.36
CA LEU A 56 9.11 -4.25 1.03
C LEU A 56 9.85 -5.56 0.73
N VAL A 57 10.59 -6.09 1.70
CA VAL A 57 11.30 -7.37 1.55
C VAL A 57 10.31 -8.51 1.30
N ASP A 58 9.26 -8.62 2.12
CA ASP A 58 8.23 -9.66 1.95
C ASP A 58 7.52 -9.56 0.59
N MET A 59 7.30 -8.34 0.10
CA MET A 59 6.70 -8.12 -1.22
C MET A 59 7.66 -8.48 -2.36
N LEU A 60 8.95 -8.17 -2.24
CA LEU A 60 9.96 -8.59 -3.21
C LEU A 60 10.08 -10.11 -3.28
N ASP A 61 10.06 -10.80 -2.13
CA ASP A 61 10.07 -12.27 -2.10
C ASP A 61 8.88 -12.86 -2.86
N ASN A 62 7.68 -12.30 -2.69
CA ASN A 62 6.50 -12.70 -3.46
C ASN A 62 6.67 -12.44 -4.96
N ILE A 63 7.21 -11.28 -5.34
CA ILE A 63 7.46 -10.93 -6.75
C ILE A 63 8.43 -11.91 -7.39
N LEU A 64 9.56 -12.20 -6.73
CA LEU A 64 10.58 -13.13 -7.22
C LEU A 64 10.09 -14.59 -7.22
N PHE A 65 9.20 -14.96 -6.30
CA PHE A 65 8.51 -16.25 -6.35
C PHE A 65 7.72 -16.41 -7.66
N TYR A 66 6.95 -15.40 -8.07
CA TYR A 66 6.22 -15.45 -9.35
C TYR A 66 7.14 -15.38 -10.56
N ALA A 67 8.23 -14.60 -10.48
CA ALA A 67 9.25 -14.60 -11.53
C ALA A 67 9.81 -16.01 -11.78
N ASN A 68 10.11 -16.75 -10.70
CA ASN A 68 10.58 -18.14 -10.79
C ASN A 68 9.53 -19.13 -11.33
N LEU A 69 8.24 -18.78 -11.31
CA LEU A 69 7.17 -19.55 -11.96
C LEU A 69 7.06 -19.27 -13.46
N GLY A 70 7.84 -18.31 -14.00
CA GLY A 70 7.82 -17.93 -15.41
C GLY A 70 6.78 -16.85 -15.73
N VAL A 71 6.44 -15.97 -14.77
CA VAL A 71 5.63 -14.78 -15.06
C VAL A 71 6.49 -13.77 -15.82
N ASP A 72 6.03 -13.35 -17.00
CA ASP A 72 6.75 -12.38 -17.84
C ASP A 72 6.40 -10.91 -17.53
N ILE A 73 5.23 -10.64 -16.94
CA ILE A 73 4.77 -9.28 -16.66
C ILE A 73 4.02 -9.25 -15.34
N LEU A 74 4.46 -8.40 -14.41
CA LEU A 74 3.77 -8.13 -13.17
C LEU A 74 2.97 -6.82 -13.23
N ARG A 75 1.65 -6.90 -13.05
CA ARG A 75 0.81 -5.71 -12.82
C ARG A 75 0.93 -5.28 -11.35
N ILE A 76 1.59 -4.15 -11.10
CA ILE A 76 1.56 -3.52 -9.77
C ILE A 76 0.21 -2.80 -9.60
N ASP A 77 -0.62 -3.33 -8.71
CA ASP A 77 -1.92 -2.75 -8.38
C ASP A 77 -1.78 -1.55 -7.42
N ALA A 78 -2.61 -0.53 -7.62
CA ALA A 78 -2.67 0.67 -6.77
C ALA A 78 -1.30 1.34 -6.47
N PRO A 79 -0.39 1.55 -7.45
CA PRO A 79 0.96 2.05 -7.19
C PRO A 79 0.98 3.46 -6.57
N ALA A 80 -0.02 4.29 -6.90
CA ALA A 80 -0.16 5.64 -6.36
C ALA A 80 -0.33 5.67 -4.84
N PHE A 81 -0.87 4.59 -4.24
CA PHE A 81 -1.28 4.53 -2.84
C PHE A 81 -0.23 3.87 -1.93
N ILE A 82 0.94 3.48 -2.44
CA ILE A 82 1.97 2.76 -1.66
C ILE A 82 2.48 3.55 -0.45
N TRP A 83 2.56 4.88 -0.57
CA TRP A 83 3.11 5.75 0.47
C TRP A 83 2.06 6.71 1.04
N LYS A 84 2.08 6.92 2.35
CA LYS A 84 1.11 7.74 3.08
C LYS A 84 1.83 8.83 3.88
N GLN A 85 1.38 10.08 3.76
CA GLN A 85 1.95 11.22 4.48
C GLN A 85 0.85 12.20 4.88
N LEU A 86 0.86 12.61 6.16
CA LEU A 86 -0.07 13.60 6.70
C LEU A 86 -0.03 14.93 5.92
N GLY A 87 -1.20 15.54 5.73
CA GLY A 87 -1.32 16.80 4.99
C GLY A 87 -1.19 16.67 3.48
N THR A 88 -1.15 15.45 2.95
CA THR A 88 -1.13 15.18 1.50
C THR A 88 -2.31 14.32 1.09
N THR A 89 -2.55 14.18 -0.21
CA THR A 89 -3.56 13.26 -0.74
C THR A 89 -3.18 11.78 -0.59
N CYS A 90 -1.96 11.47 -0.12
CA CYS A 90 -1.40 10.12 -0.06
C CYS A 90 -1.43 9.38 -1.42
N GLN A 91 -1.35 10.14 -2.51
CA GLN A 91 -1.32 9.64 -3.88
C GLN A 91 -0.11 10.21 -4.62
N ASN A 92 0.56 9.36 -5.41
CA ASN A 92 1.67 9.74 -6.29
C ASN A 92 2.80 10.49 -5.57
N LEU A 93 3.05 10.13 -4.31
CA LEU A 93 4.14 10.72 -3.53
C LEU A 93 5.51 10.26 -4.07
N PRO A 94 6.56 11.10 -4.00
CA PRO A 94 7.89 10.76 -4.51
C PRO A 94 8.47 9.43 -3.96
N GLU A 95 8.11 9.08 -2.73
CA GLU A 95 8.52 7.85 -2.06
C GLU A 95 7.88 6.62 -2.72
N ALA A 96 6.63 6.72 -3.18
CA ALA A 96 5.98 5.64 -3.93
C ALA A 96 6.75 5.35 -5.23
N HIS A 97 7.13 6.39 -5.98
CA HIS A 97 7.96 6.24 -7.18
C HIS A 97 9.36 5.67 -6.87
N THR A 98 9.92 6.02 -5.72
CA THR A 98 11.21 5.47 -5.29
C THR A 98 11.12 3.99 -4.96
N ILE A 99 10.07 3.57 -4.27
CA ILE A 99 9.81 2.15 -3.99
C ILE A 99 9.61 1.36 -5.30
N LEU A 100 8.83 1.90 -6.24
CA LEU A 100 8.58 1.24 -7.52
C LEU A 100 9.87 1.08 -8.34
N ARG A 101 10.74 2.10 -8.37
CA ARG A 101 12.06 2.00 -9.00
C ARG A 101 12.93 0.95 -8.31
N LEU A 102 12.94 0.90 -6.98
CA LEU A 102 13.70 -0.11 -6.25
C LEU A 102 13.21 -1.53 -6.56
N ILE A 103 11.90 -1.74 -6.62
CA ILE A 103 11.31 -3.03 -7.02
C ILE A 103 11.77 -3.41 -8.43
N HIS A 104 11.70 -2.47 -9.37
CA HIS A 104 12.17 -2.67 -10.75
C HIS A 104 13.64 -3.07 -10.80
N GLU A 105 14.54 -2.34 -10.14
CA GLU A 105 15.98 -2.67 -10.10
C GLU A 105 16.24 -4.06 -9.48
N CYS A 106 15.51 -4.44 -8.45
CA CYS A 106 15.63 -5.78 -7.86
C CYS A 106 15.22 -6.90 -8.84
N VAL A 107 14.13 -6.68 -9.58
CA VAL A 107 13.66 -7.62 -10.61
C VAL A 107 14.65 -7.71 -11.75
N GLU A 108 15.11 -6.58 -12.28
CA GLU A 108 16.12 -6.54 -13.36
C GLU A 108 17.39 -7.31 -13.00
N VAL A 109 17.85 -7.24 -11.75
CA VAL A 109 19.05 -7.96 -11.30
C VAL A 109 18.79 -9.46 -11.12
N ALA A 110 17.67 -9.83 -10.51
CA ALA A 110 17.42 -11.22 -10.10
C ALA A 110 16.70 -12.06 -11.17
N ALA A 111 15.85 -11.44 -11.97
CA ALA A 111 14.99 -12.08 -12.96
C ALA A 111 14.73 -11.15 -14.17
N PRO A 112 15.76 -10.81 -14.97
CA PRO A 112 15.66 -9.89 -16.12
C PRO A 112 14.75 -10.36 -17.27
N GLY A 113 14.19 -11.57 -17.17
CA GLY A 113 13.23 -12.10 -18.12
C GLY A 113 11.78 -11.75 -17.80
N MET A 114 11.52 -11.18 -16.62
CA MET A 114 10.22 -10.62 -16.19
C MET A 114 10.22 -9.10 -16.35
#